data_AF-A0A645GAZ5-F1
#
_entry.id   AF-A0A645GAZ5-F1
#
_cell.length_a   1.000
_cell.length_b   1.000
_cell.length_c   1.000
_cell.angle_alpha   90.00
_cell.angle_beta   90.00
_cell.angle_gamma   90.00
#
_symmetry.space_group_name_H-M   'P 1'
#
loop_
_entity.id
_entity.type
_entity.pdbx_description
1 polymer ?
#
loop_
_entity_poly.entity_id
_entity_poly.type
_entity_poly.pdbx_seq_one_letter_code
_entity_poly.pdbx_strand_id
1 'polypeptide(L)'
;MPREAGPSLATIDVVERVSPRRPELLLKTEILLRLNQAGPMASPLQTWVTDHPRDGSAWQTLARVWRSQGQEMRALRAEAEAQVAHYDYAAAVDRFKAAQDLARKAGAGADYFEASIIDTRLRAVEELLREQLRDKAVNK
;
A
#
# COMPACT_ATOMS: atom_id res chain seq x y z
N MET A 1 5.43 -8.12 59.05
CA MET A 1 4.82 -8.53 57.77
C MET A 1 4.99 -7.40 56.77
N PRO A 2 5.86 -7.52 55.76
CA PRO A 2 6.03 -6.47 54.76
C PRO A 2 4.84 -6.46 53.78
N ARG A 3 4.31 -5.27 53.50
CA ARG A 3 3.29 -5.01 52.46
C ARG A 3 3.90 -5.30 51.09
N GLU A 4 3.24 -6.15 50.31
CA GLU A 4 3.53 -6.29 48.88
C GLU A 4 3.28 -4.95 48.19
N ALA A 5 4.36 -4.31 47.74
CA ALA A 5 4.27 -3.24 46.78
C ALA A 5 3.89 -3.88 45.43
N GLY A 6 2.63 -3.72 45.04
CA GLY A 6 2.21 -4.00 43.66
C GLY A 6 3.08 -3.22 42.66
N PRO A 7 3.19 -3.68 41.41
CA PRO A 7 4.08 -3.07 40.42
C PRO A 7 3.78 -1.58 40.32
N SER A 8 4.80 -0.79 40.68
CA SER A 8 4.80 0.66 40.52
C SER A 8 4.48 0.98 39.07
N LEU A 9 3.55 1.92 38.87
CA LEU A 9 3.28 2.59 37.61
C LEU A 9 4.45 3.50 37.21
N ALA A 10 5.68 2.96 37.27
CA ALA A 10 6.84 3.51 36.60
C ALA A 10 6.58 3.36 35.10
N THR A 11 5.74 4.28 34.64
CA THR A 11 5.80 4.92 33.35
C THR A 11 6.10 3.93 32.24
N ILE A 12 5.07 3.18 31.90
CA ILE A 12 4.82 2.84 30.51
C ILE A 12 4.80 4.19 29.78
N ASP A 13 5.98 4.70 29.40
CA ASP A 13 6.15 5.57 28.26
C ASP A 13 5.85 4.71 27.03
N VAL A 14 4.58 4.30 26.90
CA VAL A 14 3.97 4.29 25.59
C VAL A 14 4.02 5.75 25.23
N VAL A 15 5.13 6.14 24.60
CA VAL A 15 5.14 7.23 23.66
C VAL A 15 3.90 6.97 22.83
N GLU A 16 2.84 7.71 23.14
CA GLU A 16 1.68 7.85 22.30
C GLU A 16 2.29 8.41 21.01
N ARG A 17 2.75 7.51 20.15
CA ARG A 17 3.10 7.83 18.78
C ARG A 17 1.76 8.30 18.25
N VAL A 18 1.54 9.60 18.34
CA VAL A 18 0.40 10.27 17.72
C VAL A 18 0.42 9.74 16.30
N SER A 19 -0.51 8.82 16.00
CA SER A 19 -0.57 8.18 14.70
C SER A 19 -0.53 9.31 13.69
N PRO A 20 0.41 9.28 12.72
CA PRO A 20 0.59 10.40 11.81
C PRO A 20 -0.77 10.70 11.20
N ARG A 21 -1.29 11.89 11.52
CA ARG A 21 -2.56 12.32 11.00
C ARG A 21 -2.43 12.36 9.48
N ARG A 22 -3.42 11.79 8.79
CA ARG A 22 -3.42 11.59 7.34
C ARG A 22 -2.93 12.83 6.56
N PRO A 23 -3.44 14.05 6.82
CA PRO A 23 -3.04 15.22 6.05
C PRO A 23 -1.55 15.53 6.19
N GLU A 24 -1.00 15.45 7.40
CA GLU A 24 0.40 15.72 7.70
C GLU A 24 1.31 14.69 7.04
N LEU A 25 0.90 13.41 7.02
CA LEU A 25 1.62 12.34 6.33
C LEU A 25 1.73 12.61 4.83
N LEU A 26 0.60 12.93 4.20
CA LEU A 26 0.54 13.19 2.75
C LEU A 26 1.28 14.48 2.37
N LEU A 27 1.08 15.57 3.13
CA LEU A 27 1.75 16.84 2.87
C LEU A 27 3.28 16.72 3.01
N LYS A 28 3.75 16.08 4.09
CA LYS A 28 5.19 15.83 4.28
C LYS A 28 5.76 15.01 3.13
N THR A 29 5.04 13.97 2.68
CA THR A 29 5.50 13.16 1.55
C THR A 29 5.58 13.97 0.27
N GLU A 30 4.57 14.77 -0.04
CA GLU A 30 4.53 15.59 -1.26
C GLU A 30 5.69 16.60 -1.29
N ILE A 31 6.01 17.24 -0.15
CA ILE A 31 7.19 18.11 -0.03
C ILE A 31 8.47 17.32 -0.33
N LEU A 32 8.66 16.17 0.31
CA LEU A 32 9.85 15.36 0.12
C LEU A 32 9.97 14.76 -1.29
N LEU A 33 8.85 14.46 -1.97
CA LEU A 33 8.85 14.02 -3.36
C LEU A 33 9.39 15.11 -4.29
N ARG A 34 8.99 16.37 -4.07
CA ARG A 34 9.52 17.51 -4.84
C ARG A 34 11.00 17.77 -4.60
N LEU A 35 11.48 17.42 -3.40
CA LEU A 35 12.90 17.51 -3.04
C LEU A 35 13.71 16.27 -3.44
N ASN A 36 13.08 15.26 -4.06
CA ASN A 36 13.67 13.95 -4.36
C ASN A 36 14.27 13.24 -3.11
N GLN A 37 13.65 13.43 -1.95
CA GLN A 37 14.08 12.94 -0.64
C GLN A 37 12.98 12.10 0.05
N ALA A 38 12.02 11.57 -0.72
CA ALA A 38 10.86 10.88 -0.18
C ALA A 38 11.11 9.44 0.31
N GLY A 39 12.33 8.90 0.16
CA GLY A 39 12.70 7.54 0.58
C GLY A 39 12.20 7.15 1.98
N PRO A 40 12.40 7.98 3.02
CA PRO A 40 11.94 7.70 4.38
C PRO A 40 10.41 7.62 4.54
N MET A 41 9.62 8.09 3.56
CA MET A 41 8.16 8.07 3.62
C MET A 41 7.55 6.74 3.19
N ALA A 42 8.33 5.83 2.58
CA ALA A 42 7.82 4.53 2.14
C ALA A 42 7.24 3.71 3.30
N SER A 43 7.98 3.57 4.41
CA SER A 43 7.54 2.77 5.56
C SER A 43 6.32 3.38 6.28
N PRO A 44 6.29 4.68 6.63
CA PRO A 44 5.11 5.31 7.23
C PRO A 44 3.85 5.19 6.35
N LEU A 45 3.99 5.38 5.03
CA LEU A 45 2.87 5.20 4.10
C LEU A 45 2.43 3.75 3.99
N GLN A 46 3.37 2.79 3.98
CA GLN A 46 3.05 1.36 3.97
C GLN A 46 2.27 0.95 5.23
N THR A 47 2.65 1.44 6.40
CA THR A 47 1.88 1.24 7.64
C THR A 47 0.47 1.83 7.49
N TRP A 48 0.37 3.09 7.03
CA TRP A 48 -0.93 3.75 6.84
C TRP A 48 -1.87 2.98 5.91
N VAL A 49 -1.41 2.54 4.74
CA VAL A 49 -2.27 1.83 3.78
C VAL A 49 -2.59 0.40 4.22
N THR A 50 -1.78 -0.19 5.11
CA THR A 50 -2.12 -1.48 5.75
C THR A 50 -3.31 -1.32 6.68
N ASP A 51 -3.32 -0.24 7.48
CA ASP A 51 -4.42 0.05 8.40
C ASP A 51 -5.64 0.62 7.66
N HIS A 52 -5.43 1.34 6.54
CA HIS A 52 -6.46 2.08 5.81
C HIS A 52 -6.46 1.71 4.32
N PRO A 53 -6.80 0.45 3.97
CA PRO A 53 -6.64 -0.07 2.60
C PRO A 53 -7.52 0.62 1.56
N ARG A 54 -8.58 1.34 1.96
CA ARG A 54 -9.46 2.10 1.06
C ARG A 54 -8.97 3.52 0.76
N ASP A 55 -7.85 3.96 1.34
CA ASP A 55 -7.29 5.28 1.02
C ASP A 55 -6.51 5.24 -0.30
N GLY A 56 -7.23 5.33 -1.41
CA GLY A 56 -6.62 5.29 -2.75
C GLY A 56 -5.57 6.38 -2.98
N SER A 57 -5.69 7.53 -2.33
CA SER A 57 -4.70 8.62 -2.48
C SER A 57 -3.40 8.34 -1.71
N ALA A 58 -3.47 7.65 -0.57
CA ALA A 58 -2.29 7.21 0.15
C ALA A 58 -1.55 6.11 -0.63
N TRP A 59 -2.29 5.18 -1.26
CA TRP A 59 -1.73 4.22 -2.21
C TRP A 59 -1.03 4.89 -3.39
N GLN A 60 -1.66 5.87 -4.04
CA GLN A 60 -1.03 6.63 -5.13
C GLN A 60 0.22 7.39 -4.68
N THR A 61 0.21 7.91 -3.44
CA THR A 61 1.38 8.59 -2.87
C THR A 61 2.52 7.61 -2.61
N LEU A 62 2.22 6.43 -2.07
CA LEU A 62 3.20 5.35 -1.88
C LEU A 62 3.81 4.89 -3.21
N ALA A 63 3.01 4.75 -4.27
CA ALA A 63 3.50 4.41 -5.60
C ALA A 63 4.53 5.42 -6.11
N ARG A 64 4.26 6.73 -5.95
CA ARG A 64 5.20 7.80 -6.33
C ARG A 64 6.51 7.72 -5.56
N VAL A 65 6.46 7.38 -4.26
CA VAL A 65 7.64 7.19 -3.41
C VAL A 65 8.47 5.98 -3.83
N TRP A 66 7.84 4.87 -4.23
CA TRP A 66 8.57 3.70 -4.73
C TRP A 66 9.17 3.94 -6.11
N ARG A 67 8.46 4.65 -7.00
CA ARG A 67 8.98 5.03 -8.31
C ARG A 67 10.20 5.94 -8.18
N SER A 68 10.20 6.91 -7.26
CA SER A 68 11.37 7.76 -7.01
C SER A 68 12.58 6.98 -6.46
N GLN A 69 12.38 5.76 -5.97
CA GLN A 69 13.43 4.86 -5.48
C GLN A 69 13.80 3.76 -6.49
N GLY A 70 13.27 3.81 -7.72
CA GLY A 70 13.49 2.79 -8.74
C GLY A 70 12.79 1.45 -8.48
N GLN A 71 11.86 1.40 -7.52
CA GLN A 71 11.10 0.20 -7.17
C GLN A 71 9.82 0.09 -8.03
N GLU A 72 9.97 0.02 -9.35
CA GLU A 72 8.84 0.13 -10.30
C GLU A 72 7.77 -0.96 -10.11
N MET A 73 8.18 -2.20 -9.81
CA MET A 73 7.23 -3.30 -9.56
C MET A 73 6.32 -3.02 -8.36
N ARG A 74 6.90 -2.50 -7.26
CA ARG A 74 6.15 -2.10 -6.07
C ARG A 74 5.26 -0.89 -6.35
N ALA A 75 5.75 0.07 -7.14
CA ALA A 75 4.96 1.22 -7.56
C ALA A 75 3.71 0.80 -8.33
N LEU A 76 3.84 -0.10 -9.31
CA LEU A 76 2.70 -0.64 -10.07
C LEU A 76 1.70 -1.39 -9.19
N ARG A 77 2.17 -2.17 -8.21
CA ARG A 77 1.28 -2.79 -7.21
C ARG A 77 0.49 -1.72 -6.46
N ALA A 78 1.14 -0.70 -5.89
CA ALA A 78 0.43 0.36 -5.17
C ALA A 78 -0.56 1.12 -6.06
N GLU A 79 -0.25 1.36 -7.33
CA GLU A 79 -1.20 1.98 -8.26
C GLU A 79 -2.42 1.09 -8.51
N ALA A 80 -2.22 -0.22 -8.63
CA ALA A 80 -3.31 -1.17 -8.78
C ALA A 80 -4.22 -1.17 -7.54
N GLU A 81 -3.64 -1.20 -6.33
CA GLU A 81 -4.38 -1.10 -5.07
C GLU A 81 -5.17 0.22 -4.94
N ALA A 82 -4.64 1.32 -5.46
CA ALA A 82 -5.39 2.57 -5.53
C ALA A 82 -6.64 2.46 -6.41
N GLN A 83 -6.57 1.74 -7.54
CA GLN A 83 -7.74 1.51 -8.39
C GLN A 83 -8.75 0.57 -7.73
N VAL A 84 -8.28 -0.44 -6.99
CA VAL A 84 -9.15 -1.30 -6.16
C VAL A 84 -9.91 -0.45 -5.13
N ALA A 85 -9.24 0.49 -4.45
CA ALA A 85 -9.89 1.40 -3.51
C ALA A 85 -10.96 2.29 -4.15
N HIS A 86 -10.83 2.58 -5.45
CA HIS A 86 -11.81 3.33 -6.25
C HIS A 86 -12.86 2.46 -6.96
N TYR A 87 -12.87 1.15 -6.71
CA TYR A 87 -13.76 0.17 -7.36
C TYR A 87 -13.59 0.08 -8.89
N ASP A 88 -12.46 0.55 -9.41
CA ASP A 88 -12.08 0.41 -10.82
C ASP A 88 -11.23 -0.86 -11.00
N TYR A 89 -11.91 -2.02 -10.89
CA TYR A 89 -11.23 -3.31 -10.94
C TYR A 89 -10.61 -3.61 -12.32
N ALA A 90 -11.15 -3.06 -13.40
CA ALA A 90 -10.54 -3.19 -14.73
C ALA A 90 -9.18 -2.47 -14.78
N ALA A 91 -9.14 -1.20 -14.35
CA ALA A 91 -7.90 -0.43 -14.31
C ALA A 91 -6.87 -1.00 -13.31
N ALA A 92 -7.34 -1.67 -12.24
CA ALA A 92 -6.49 -2.39 -11.30
C ALA A 92 -5.82 -3.62 -11.96
N VAL A 93 -6.59 -4.46 -12.66
CA VAL A 93 -6.09 -5.64 -13.37
C VAL A 93 -5.01 -5.25 -14.38
N ASP A 94 -5.20 -4.18 -15.14
CA ASP A 94 -4.22 -3.72 -16.12
C ASP A 94 -2.87 -3.37 -15.49
N ARG A 95 -2.88 -2.70 -14.32
CA ARG A 95 -1.66 -2.34 -13.59
C ARG A 95 -0.95 -3.55 -13.00
N PHE A 96 -1.71 -4.51 -12.45
CA PHE A 96 -1.13 -5.77 -11.97
C PHE A 96 -0.49 -6.58 -13.10
N LYS A 97 -1.13 -6.64 -14.28
CA LYS A 97 -0.55 -7.30 -15.46
C LYS A 97 0.73 -6.61 -15.94
N ALA A 98 0.76 -5.28 -15.94
CA ALA A 98 1.98 -4.53 -16.22
C ALA A 98 3.11 -4.86 -15.23
N ALA A 99 2.80 -5.04 -13.94
CA ALA A 99 3.77 -5.44 -12.93
C ALA A 99 4.28 -6.88 -13.13
N GLN A 100 3.40 -7.82 -13.51
CA GLN A 100 3.81 -9.18 -13.88
C GLN A 100 4.71 -9.18 -15.12
N ASP A 101 4.41 -8.37 -16.13
CA ASP A 101 5.23 -8.25 -17.33
C ASP A 101 6.65 -7.75 -17.01
N LEU A 102 6.76 -6.80 -16.07
CA LEU A 102 8.04 -6.33 -15.56
C LEU A 102 8.81 -7.47 -14.86
N ALA A 103 8.14 -8.27 -14.03
CA ALA A 103 8.76 -9.43 -13.38
C ALA A 103 9.28 -10.46 -14.39
N ARG A 104 8.48 -10.76 -15.42
CA ARG A 104 8.87 -11.69 -16.50
C ARG A 104 10.11 -11.20 -17.25
N LYS A 105 10.19 -9.90 -17.54
CA LYS A 105 11.35 -9.28 -18.20
C LYS A 105 12.61 -9.29 -17.33
N ALA A 106 12.47 -9.19 -16.01
CA ALA A 106 13.60 -9.21 -15.08
C ALA A 106 14.22 -10.61 -14.91
N GLY A 107 13.49 -11.68 -15.23
CA GLY A 107 14.00 -13.06 -15.19
C GLY A 107 14.54 -13.45 -13.80
N ALA A 108 15.80 -13.88 -13.74
CA ALA A 108 16.47 -14.27 -12.49
C ALA A 108 16.72 -13.09 -11.51
N GLY A 109 16.61 -11.84 -11.98
CA GLY A 109 16.73 -10.63 -11.15
C GLY A 109 15.39 -10.13 -10.58
N ALA A 110 14.30 -10.86 -10.79
CA ALA A 110 12.98 -10.46 -10.30
C ALA A 110 12.89 -10.57 -8.76
N ASP A 111 12.23 -9.60 -8.12
CA ASP A 111 11.82 -9.71 -6.72
C ASP A 111 10.67 -10.73 -6.63
N TYR A 112 11.02 -12.01 -6.40
CA TYR A 112 10.05 -13.11 -6.34
C TYR A 112 9.02 -12.93 -5.23
N PHE A 113 9.38 -12.25 -4.13
CA PHE A 113 8.44 -11.96 -3.06
C PHE A 113 7.36 -11.01 -3.57
N GLU A 114 7.76 -9.89 -4.19
CA GLU A 114 6.81 -8.94 -4.79
C GLU A 114 5.99 -9.58 -5.92
N ALA A 115 6.61 -10.40 -6.76
CA ALA A 115 5.92 -11.12 -7.83
C ALA A 115 4.81 -12.05 -7.29
N SER A 116 5.06 -12.74 -6.18
CA SER A 116 4.06 -13.62 -5.54
C SER A 116 2.88 -12.84 -4.96
N ILE A 117 3.13 -11.65 -4.41
CA ILE A 117 2.09 -10.74 -3.93
C ILE A 117 1.22 -10.27 -5.09
N ILE A 118 1.86 -9.83 -6.18
CA ILE A 118 1.17 -9.36 -7.39
C ILE A 118 0.28 -10.47 -7.97
N ASP A 119 0.79 -11.69 -8.10
CA ASP A 119 0.01 -12.83 -8.62
C ASP A 119 -1.22 -13.12 -7.75
N THR A 120 -1.04 -13.14 -6.42
CA THR A 120 -2.14 -13.38 -5.48
C THR A 120 -3.20 -12.28 -5.56
N ARG A 121 -2.79 -11.01 -5.58
CA ARG A 121 -3.73 -9.87 -5.64
C ARG A 121 -4.41 -9.75 -6.99
N LEU A 122 -3.71 -10.02 -8.09
CA LEU A 122 -4.30 -10.02 -9.42
C LEU A 122 -5.48 -11.00 -9.48
N ARG A 123 -5.29 -12.24 -9.02
CA ARG A 123 -6.37 -13.26 -9.03
C ARG A 123 -7.58 -12.80 -8.21
N ALA A 124 -7.34 -12.21 -7.04
CA ALA A 124 -8.42 -11.69 -6.20
C ALA A 124 -9.21 -10.56 -6.88
N VAL A 125 -8.52 -9.64 -7.57
CA VAL A 125 -9.16 -8.51 -8.26
C VAL A 125 -9.85 -8.95 -9.55
N GLU A 126 -9.32 -9.93 -10.27
CA GLU A 126 -10.01 -10.54 -11.41
C GLU A 126 -11.36 -11.15 -10.99
N GLU A 127 -11.44 -11.75 -9.80
CA GLU A 127 -12.71 -12.25 -9.27
C GLU A 127 -13.69 -11.13 -8.94
N LEU A 128 -13.24 -10.06 -8.28
CA LEU A 128 -14.06 -8.86 -8.02
C LEU A 128 -14.60 -8.24 -9.31
N LEU A 129 -13.79 -8.22 -10.38
CA LEU A 129 -14.23 -7.73 -11.69
C LEU A 129 -15.32 -8.63 -12.29
N ARG A 130 -15.18 -9.96 -12.19
CA ARG A 130 -16.21 -10.90 -12.66
C ARG A 130 -17.52 -10.70 -11.90
N GLU A 131 -17.46 -10.55 -10.58
CA GLU A 131 -18.63 -10.26 -9.74
C GLU A 131 -19.31 -8.95 -10.15
N GLN A 132 -18.53 -7.87 -10.31
CA GLN A 132 -19.07 -6.56 -10.73
C GLN A 132 -19.78 -6.63 -12.09
N LEU A 133 -19.22 -7.40 -13.05
CA LEU A 133 -19.83 -7.59 -14.36
C LEU A 133 -21.11 -8.45 -14.28
N ARG A 134 -21.11 -9.48 -13.43
CA ARG A 134 -22.30 -10.31 -13.18
C ARG A 134 -23.44 -9.49 -12.58
N ASP A 135 -23.16 -8.69 -11.56
CA ASP A 135 -24.17 -7.86 -10.90
C ASP A 135 -24.75 -6.79 -11.85
N LYS A 136 -23.90 -6.20 -12.70
CA LYS A 136 -24.34 -5.28 -13.76
C LYS A 136 -25.24 -5.96 -14.80
N ALA A 137 -24.99 -7.23 -15.12
CA ALA A 137 -25.79 -7.99 -16.08
C ALA A 137 -27.15 -8.41 -15.51
N VAL A 138 -27.24 -8.69 -14.21
CA VAL A 138 -28.49 -9.05 -13.51
C VAL A 138 -29.40 -7.84 -13.31
N ASN A 139 -28.81 -6.65 -13.07
CA ASN A 139 -29.55 -5.40 -12.81
C ASN A 139 -29.92 -4.63 -14.09
N LYS A 140 -29.80 -5.24 -15.26
CA LYS A 140 -30.13 -4.65 -16.57
C LYS A 140 -31.39 -5.27 -17.14
#